data_AF-W4LVD2-F1
#
_entry.id   AF-W4LVD2-F1
#
_cell.length_a   1.000
_cell.length_b   1.000
_cell.length_c   1.000
_cell.angle_alpha   90.00
_cell.angle_beta   90.00
_cell.angle_gamma   90.00
#
_symmetry.space_group_name_H-M   'P 1'
#
loop_
_entity.id
_entity.type
_entity.pdbx_description
1 polymer ?
#
loop_
_entity_poly.entity_id
_entity_poly.type
_entity_poly.pdbx_seq_one_letter_code
_entity_poly.pdbx_strand_id
1 'polypeptide(L)'
;MGYEWVAPVDEAADGPMFIPPKYGVQRLGPACMIADTPGGGGWGDPFTRDPELVLRDVWDEVGSVKGAARDYGVVIGADGRSVDFEATAALRVSRGEPSSLHREKKDD
;
A
#
# COMPACT_ATOMS: atom_id res chain seq x y z
N MET A 1 -2.53 -3.04 -19.24
CA MET A 1 -1.33 -3.45 -19.99
C MET A 1 -0.18 -3.35 -19.01
N GLY A 2 0.14 -4.47 -18.36
CA GLY A 2 1.22 -4.51 -17.37
C GLY A 2 2.56 -4.58 -18.08
N TYR A 3 3.53 -3.85 -17.56
CA TYR A 3 4.93 -3.86 -18.02
C TYR A 3 5.44 -5.30 -18.13
N GLU A 4 6.20 -5.61 -19.15
CA GLU A 4 6.63 -6.97 -19.49
C GLU A 4 7.77 -7.41 -18.52
N TRP A 5 7.73 -8.63 -17.97
CA TRP A 5 8.26 -8.89 -16.61
C TRP A 5 9.69 -9.46 -16.49
N VAL A 6 10.26 -10.11 -17.50
CA VAL A 6 11.70 -10.39 -17.60
C VAL A 6 12.11 -10.32 -19.05
N ALA A 7 13.05 -9.45 -19.39
CA ALA A 7 13.61 -9.31 -20.73
C ALA A 7 15.07 -9.81 -20.74
N PRO A 8 15.34 -11.00 -21.31
CA PRO A 8 16.70 -11.46 -21.54
C PRO A 8 17.43 -10.52 -22.49
N VAL A 9 18.75 -10.35 -22.30
CA VAL A 9 19.57 -9.52 -23.18
C VAL A 9 19.84 -10.22 -24.51
N ASP A 10 19.95 -11.56 -24.50
CA ASP A 10 20.12 -12.39 -25.69
C ASP A 10 18.89 -13.28 -25.88
N GLU A 11 17.89 -12.79 -26.62
CA GLU A 11 16.67 -13.54 -26.89
C GLU A 11 16.92 -14.83 -27.70
N ALA A 12 18.01 -14.89 -28.48
CA ALA A 12 18.34 -16.06 -29.26
C ALA A 12 18.86 -17.21 -28.39
N ALA A 13 19.58 -16.89 -27.31
CA ALA A 13 20.08 -17.86 -26.35
C ALA A 13 19.08 -18.19 -25.24
N ASP A 14 18.43 -17.17 -24.68
CA ASP A 14 17.64 -17.26 -23.44
C ASP A 14 16.12 -17.18 -23.69
N GLY A 15 15.70 -17.05 -24.95
CA GLY A 15 14.31 -16.98 -25.35
C GLY A 15 13.69 -15.58 -25.23
N PRO A 16 12.42 -15.42 -25.65
CA PRO A 16 11.76 -14.14 -25.62
C PRO A 16 11.43 -13.69 -24.19
N MET A 17 11.11 -12.40 -24.06
CA MET A 17 10.55 -11.83 -22.85
C MET A 17 9.31 -12.58 -22.36
N PHE A 18 9.22 -12.79 -21.05
CA PHE A 18 8.17 -13.63 -20.45
C PHE A 18 7.70 -13.12 -19.09
N ILE A 19 6.56 -13.63 -18.63
CA ILE A 19 6.06 -13.45 -17.26
C ILE A 19 6.49 -14.65 -16.44
N PRO A 20 7.29 -14.46 -15.37
CA PRO A 20 7.67 -15.58 -14.51
C PRO A 20 6.45 -16.32 -13.95
N PRO A 21 6.47 -17.66 -13.92
CA PRO A 21 5.43 -18.43 -13.24
C PRO A 21 5.47 -18.16 -11.74
N LYS A 22 4.34 -18.35 -11.04
CA LYS A 22 4.26 -18.16 -9.58
C LYS A 22 5.32 -18.97 -8.80
N TYR A 23 5.66 -20.15 -9.32
CA TYR A 23 6.73 -21.00 -8.81
C TYR A 23 7.54 -21.53 -9.98
N GLY A 24 8.86 -21.46 -9.89
CA GLY A 24 9.76 -21.98 -10.92
C GLY A 24 11.21 -21.64 -10.63
N VAL A 25 12.11 -22.37 -11.27
CA VAL A 25 13.54 -22.07 -11.27
C VAL A 25 14.00 -22.08 -12.72
N GLN A 26 14.62 -20.99 -13.14
CA GLN A 26 15.19 -20.85 -14.48
C GLN A 26 16.57 -20.20 -14.37
N ARG A 27 17.49 -20.66 -15.20
CA ARG A 27 18.79 -20.03 -15.39
C ARG A 27 18.69 -19.10 -16.59
N LEU A 28 19.07 -17.83 -16.40
CA LEU A 28 19.14 -16.82 -17.46
C LEU A 28 20.58 -16.33 -17.56
N GLY A 29 20.98 -15.89 -18.76
CA GLY A 29 22.11 -14.98 -18.91
C GLY A 29 21.79 -13.58 -18.33
N PRO A 30 22.48 -12.53 -18.79
CA PRO A 30 22.13 -11.16 -18.44
C PRO A 30 20.66 -10.86 -18.80
N ALA A 31 19.91 -10.25 -17.88
CA ALA A 31 18.50 -9.92 -18.08
C ALA A 31 18.10 -8.69 -17.26
N CYS A 32 17.03 -8.02 -17.69
CA CYS A 32 16.33 -6.99 -16.91
C CYS A 32 15.03 -7.58 -16.34
N MET A 33 14.72 -7.29 -15.07
CA MET A 33 13.51 -7.71 -14.39
C MET A 33 12.77 -6.50 -13.84
N ILE A 34 11.45 -6.49 -14.00
CA ILE A 34 10.56 -5.54 -13.32
C ILE A 34 9.71 -6.36 -12.35
N ALA A 35 9.70 -5.96 -11.08
CA ALA A 35 8.89 -6.58 -10.05
C ALA A 35 7.94 -5.54 -9.45
N ASP A 36 6.64 -5.76 -9.62
CA ASP A 36 5.59 -5.07 -8.87
C ASP A 36 5.02 -6.05 -7.85
N THR A 37 5.37 -5.81 -6.58
CA THR A 37 4.99 -6.68 -5.46
C THR A 37 3.77 -6.11 -4.76
N PRO A 38 2.73 -6.92 -4.49
CA PRO A 38 1.61 -6.44 -3.68
C PRO A 38 2.12 -6.04 -2.29
N GLY A 39 1.55 -4.96 -1.75
CA GLY A 39 1.70 -4.63 -0.34
C GLY A 39 1.05 -5.67 0.58
N GLY A 40 1.30 -5.56 1.88
CA GLY A 40 0.55 -6.31 2.90
C GLY A 40 -0.92 -5.87 2.97
N GLY A 41 -1.78 -6.76 3.47
CA GLY A 41 -3.17 -6.41 3.80
C GLY A 41 -3.27 -5.64 5.12
N GLY A 42 -4.27 -4.76 5.24
CA GLY A 42 -4.58 -4.07 6.50
C GLY A 42 -5.44 -4.91 7.44
N TRP A 43 -5.47 -4.55 8.73
CA TRP A 43 -6.30 -5.18 9.76
C TRP A 43 -7.09 -4.14 10.55
N GLY A 44 -8.36 -4.41 10.81
CA GLY A 44 -9.27 -3.52 11.54
C GLY A 44 -9.83 -2.38 10.68
N ASP A 45 -10.54 -1.45 11.32
CA ASP A 45 -11.09 -0.26 10.65
C ASP A 45 -10.00 0.83 10.52
N PRO A 46 -9.63 1.27 9.29
CA PRO A 46 -8.70 2.36 9.07
C PRO A 46 -9.04 3.67 9.79
N PHE A 47 -10.34 3.97 9.99
CA PHE A 47 -10.81 5.18 10.66
C PHE A 47 -10.55 5.18 12.17
N THR A 48 -10.15 4.03 12.73
CA THR A 48 -9.76 3.88 14.13
C THR A 48 -8.25 3.94 14.34
N ARG A 49 -7.43 3.97 13.27
CA ARG A 49 -5.98 4.08 13.38
C ARG A 49 -5.60 5.41 14.04
N ASP A 50 -4.59 5.37 14.91
CA ASP A 50 -4.04 6.57 15.55
C ASP A 50 -3.57 7.59 14.49
N PRO A 51 -4.10 8.83 14.50
CA PRO A 51 -3.69 9.88 13.58
C PRO A 51 -2.18 10.15 13.54
N GLU A 52 -1.48 10.03 14.66
CA GLU A 52 -0.03 10.28 14.71
C GLU A 52 0.76 9.17 13.99
N LEU A 53 0.28 7.92 14.05
CA LEU A 53 0.86 6.83 13.26
C LEU A 53 0.62 7.03 11.76
N VAL A 54 -0.54 7.57 11.37
CA VAL A 54 -0.81 7.91 9.96
C VAL A 54 0.07 9.07 9.48
N LEU A 55 0.31 10.08 10.31
CA LEU A 55 1.29 11.14 10.00
C LEU A 55 2.68 10.55 9.77
N ARG A 56 3.11 9.63 10.62
CA ARG A 56 4.38 8.92 10.45
C ARG A 56 4.43 8.15 9.13
N ASP A 57 3.37 7.44 8.75
CA ASP A 57 3.31 6.71 7.47
C ASP A 57 3.46 7.66 6.26
N VAL A 58 2.95 8.89 6.36
CA VAL A 58 3.13 9.93 5.33
C VAL A 58 4.57 10.44 5.29
N TRP A 59 5.21 10.62 6.45
CA TRP A 59 6.63 11.00 6.53
C TRP A 59 7.58 9.93 6.03
N ASP A 60 7.25 8.66 6.30
CA ASP A 60 8.01 7.50 5.84
C ASP A 60 7.76 7.20 4.35
N GLU A 61 7.01 8.06 3.65
CA GLU A 61 6.65 7.96 2.23
C GLU A 61 5.89 6.66 1.86
N VAL A 62 5.32 5.98 2.86
CA VAL A 62 4.47 4.79 2.68
C VAL A 62 3.09 5.19 2.15
N GLY A 63 2.64 6.41 2.47
CA GLY A 63 1.37 6.97 2.04
C GLY A 63 1.50 8.42 1.58
N SER A 64 0.38 8.99 1.14
CA SER A 64 0.31 10.40 0.75
C SER A 64 -0.61 11.18 1.69
N VAL A 65 -0.42 12.49 1.80
CA VAL A 65 -1.32 13.40 2.54
C VAL A 65 -2.77 13.22 2.11
N LYS A 66 -3.02 13.09 0.79
CA LYS A 66 -4.37 12.85 0.26
C LYS A 66 -4.90 11.47 0.65
N GLY A 67 -4.03 10.45 0.66
CA GLY A 67 -4.34 9.10 1.12
C GLY A 67 -4.71 9.06 2.60
N ALA A 68 -3.99 9.77 3.46
CA ALA A 68 -4.29 9.89 4.89
C ALA A 68 -5.74 10.32 5.15
N ALA A 69 -6.20 11.36 4.45
CA ALA A 69 -7.57 11.85 4.58
C ALA A 69 -8.60 10.88 3.97
N ARG A 70 -8.29 10.33 2.79
CA ARG A 70 -9.20 9.43 2.07
C ARG A 70 -9.42 8.10 2.79
N ASP A 71 -8.33 7.49 3.27
CA ASP A 71 -8.30 6.09 3.70
C ASP A 71 -8.39 5.95 5.21
N TYR A 72 -7.83 6.89 5.97
CA TYR A 72 -7.78 6.83 7.45
C TYR A 72 -8.61 7.95 8.13
N GLY A 73 -9.16 8.88 7.33
CA GLY A 73 -9.88 10.05 7.83
C GLY A 73 -8.98 11.03 8.57
N VAL A 74 -7.66 11.01 8.33
CA VAL A 74 -6.67 11.85 9.02
C VAL A 74 -6.27 13.01 8.13
N VAL A 75 -6.41 14.22 8.64
CA VAL A 75 -6.01 15.46 7.94
C VAL A 75 -4.62 15.86 8.41
N ILE A 76 -3.67 15.92 7.48
CA ILE A 76 -2.32 16.43 7.74
C ILE A 76 -2.36 17.95 7.61
N GLY A 77 -1.74 18.64 8.58
CA GLY A 77 -1.62 20.09 8.60
C GLY A 77 -0.89 20.63 7.38
N ALA A 78 -1.10 21.92 7.09
CA ALA A 78 -0.49 22.58 5.93
C ALA A 78 1.04 22.61 5.97
N ASP A 79 1.65 22.43 7.15
CA ASP A 79 3.09 22.27 7.34
C ASP A 79 3.62 20.90 6.89
N GLY A 80 2.72 19.96 6.56
CA GLY A 80 3.05 18.58 6.22
C GLY A 80 3.64 17.80 7.39
N ARG A 81 3.57 18.34 8.61
CA ARG A 81 4.34 17.87 9.78
C ARG A 81 3.51 17.73 11.06
N SER A 82 2.25 18.10 11.00
CA SER A 82 1.32 17.98 12.13
C SER A 82 0.04 17.30 11.69
N VAL A 83 -0.71 16.78 12.66
CA VAL A 83 -2.09 16.35 12.47
C VAL A 83 -3.00 17.53 12.77
N ASP A 84 -3.96 17.81 11.88
CA ASP A 84 -5.09 18.68 12.20
C ASP A 84 -6.16 17.85 12.90
N PHE A 85 -6.14 17.87 14.24
CA PHE A 85 -7.04 17.05 15.05
C PHE A 85 -8.51 17.47 14.94
N GLU A 86 -8.79 18.77 14.77
CA GLU A 86 -10.17 19.26 14.62
C GLU A 86 -10.75 18.80 13.28
N ALA A 87 -10.01 19.00 12.18
CA ALA A 87 -10.44 18.56 10.86
C ALA A 87 -10.52 17.03 10.76
N THR A 88 -9.59 16.30 11.41
CA THR A 88 -9.63 14.84 11.51
C THR A 88 -10.89 14.36 12.23
N ALA A 89 -11.23 14.97 13.38
CA ALA A 89 -12.44 14.61 14.12
C ALA A 89 -13.71 14.88 13.28
N ALA A 90 -13.79 16.05 12.65
CA ALA A 90 -14.92 16.41 11.78
C ALA A 90 -15.06 15.44 10.60
N LEU A 91 -13.95 15.07 9.95
CA LEU A 91 -13.93 14.16 8.82
C LEU A 91 -14.41 12.75 9.21
N ARG A 92 -13.94 12.23 10.36
CA ARG A 92 -14.34 10.92 10.88
C ARG A 92 -15.82 10.88 11.27
N VAL A 93 -16.34 11.94 11.89
CA VAL A 93 -17.78 12.05 12.22
C VAL A 93 -18.63 12.10 10.95
N SER A 94 -18.21 12.85 9.93
CA SER A 94 -18.97 13.02 8.69
C SER A 94 -19.13 11.73 7.87
N ARG A 95 -18.26 10.73 8.09
CA ARG A 95 -18.25 9.47 7.34
C ARG A 95 -19.08 8.34 7.95
N GLY A 96 -19.56 8.49 9.18
CA GLY A 96 -20.62 7.64 9.77
C GLY A 96 -20.33 6.14 9.86
N GLU A 97 -20.14 5.65 11.09
CA GLU A 97 -19.99 4.25 11.53
C GLU A 97 -18.82 3.43 10.94
N PRO A 98 -18.04 2.74 11.79
CA PRO A 98 -16.96 1.86 11.35
C PRO A 98 -17.51 0.76 10.45
N SER A 99 -16.84 0.52 9.32
CA SER A 99 -17.14 -0.62 8.44
C SER A 99 -17.04 -1.91 9.25
N SER A 100 -18.17 -2.58 9.49
CA SER A 100 -18.33 -3.79 10.31
C SER A 100 -17.69 -5.07 9.74
N LEU A 101 -16.74 -4.93 8.82
CA LEU A 101 -16.02 -6.06 8.23
C LEU A 101 -14.89 -6.50 9.18
N HIS A 102 -15.18 -7.56 9.94
CA HIS A 102 -14.33 -8.42 10.78
C HIS A 102 -14.60 -8.32 12.28
N ARG A 103 -15.65 -9.02 12.71
CA ARG A 103 -15.87 -9.43 14.11
C ARG A 103 -15.28 -10.83 14.30
N GLU A 104 -14.31 -10.97 15.21
CA GLU A 104 -14.29 -11.92 16.33
C GLU A 104 -12.88 -12.06 16.91
N LYS A 105 -12.71 -11.59 18.15
CA LYS A 105 -11.76 -12.17 19.10
C LYS A 105 -12.36 -13.50 19.56
N LYS A 106 -11.57 -14.58 19.49
CA LYS A 106 -11.79 -15.77 20.30
C LYS A 106 -10.82 -15.66 21.47
N ASP A 107 -11.35 -15.33 22.64
CA ASP A 107 -10.60 -15.34 23.89
C ASP A 107 -10.50 -16.82 24.35
N ASP A 108 -9.27 -17.32 24.53
CA ASP A 108 -8.94 -18.58 25.21
C ASP A 108 -8.32 -18.28 26.59
#